data_AF-A0A317Z674-F1
#
_entry.id   AF-A0A317Z674-F1
#
_cell.length_a   1.000
_cell.length_b   1.000
_cell.length_c   1.000
_cell.angle_alpha   90.00
_cell.angle_beta   90.00
_cell.angle_gamma   90.00
#
_symmetry.space_group_name_H-M   'P 1'
#
loop_
_entity.id
_entity.type
_entity.pdbx_description
1 polymer ?
#
loop_
_entity_poly.entity_id
_entity_poly.type
_entity_poly.pdbx_seq_one_letter_code
_entity_poly.pdbx_strand_id
1 'polypeptide(L)'
;MLQEFKNFALKGNVLDLAIAVVMGAAFNKIVTSLVENIIMPLIGLLFGEVDFAKNWSMYGIKYGIFIQSIIDFIIIAFALFIFVKIANTVVKPKEEEV
;
A
#
# COMPACT_ATOMS: atom_id res chain seq x y z
N MET A 1 18.51 14.46 30.71
CA MET A 1 17.99 13.23 30.08
C MET A 1 16.46 13.23 29.90
N LEU A 2 15.63 12.93 30.91
CA LEU A 2 14.16 12.86 30.75
C LEU A 2 13.51 14.22 30.39
N GLN A 3 13.95 15.31 31.01
CA GLN A 3 13.47 16.67 30.68
C GLN A 3 13.95 17.14 29.29
N GLU A 4 15.17 16.81 28.90
CA GLU A 4 15.72 17.10 27.57
C GLU A 4 15.01 16.29 26.48
N PHE A 5 14.72 15.02 26.73
CA PHE A 5 13.93 14.17 25.85
C PHE A 5 12.50 14.68 25.70
N LYS A 6 11.85 15.08 26.81
CA LYS A 6 10.53 15.72 26.77
C LYS A 6 10.57 17.00 25.93
N ASN A 7 11.57 17.87 26.12
CA ASN A 7 11.72 19.09 25.34
C ASN A 7 12.05 18.83 23.85
N PHE A 8 12.70 17.71 23.54
CA PHE A 8 12.96 17.27 22.17
C PHE A 8 11.71 16.68 21.49
N ALA A 9 10.98 15.81 22.18
CA ALA A 9 9.78 15.14 21.69
C ALA A 9 8.57 16.10 21.56
N LEU A 10 8.51 17.14 22.40
CA LEU A 10 7.50 18.20 22.33
C LEU A 10 7.77 19.23 21.21
N LYS A 11 8.85 19.09 20.43
CA LYS A 11 9.01 19.86 19.20
C LYS A 11 7.93 19.40 18.23
N GLY A 12 6.98 20.28 17.88
CA GLY A 12 5.83 19.96 17.02
C GLY A 12 6.21 19.20 15.74
N ASN A 13 7.31 19.59 15.09
CA ASN A 13 7.82 18.92 13.89
C ASN A 13 8.17 17.42 14.10
N VAL A 14 8.61 17.02 15.30
CA VAL A 14 8.95 15.61 15.61
C VAL A 14 7.68 14.81 15.87
N LEU A 15 6.68 15.40 16.54
CA LEU A 15 5.41 14.75 16.82
C LEU A 15 4.62 14.51 15.53
N ASP A 16 4.52 15.51 14.65
CA ASP A 16 3.81 15.39 13.37
C ASP A 16 4.49 14.36 12.45
N LEU A 17 5.82 14.34 12.43
CA LEU A 17 6.60 13.33 11.72
C LEU A 17 6.33 11.92 12.27
N ALA A 18 6.31 11.76 13.60
CA ALA A 18 6.04 10.48 14.22
C ALA A 18 4.64 9.96 13.89
N ILE A 19 3.63 10.84 13.91
CA ILE A 19 2.24 10.49 13.54
C ILE A 19 2.19 10.08 12.07
N ALA A 20 2.81 10.85 11.16
CA ALA A 20 2.82 10.55 9.74
C ALA A 20 3.44 9.18 9.43
N VAL A 21 4.56 8.83 10.08
CA VAL A 21 5.22 7.52 9.89
C VAL A 21 4.36 6.38 10.43
N VAL A 22 3.77 6.52 11.62
CA VAL A 22 2.93 5.48 12.23
C VAL A 22 1.65 5.27 11.40
N MET A 23 0.99 6.35 11.00
CA MET A 23 -0.21 6.30 10.17
C MET A 23 0.10 5.76 8.78
N GLY A 24 1.25 6.12 8.18
CA GLY A 24 1.71 5.58 6.91
C GLY A 24 1.96 4.07 6.97
N ALA A 25 2.60 3.58 8.04
CA ALA A 25 2.83 2.15 8.25
C ALA A 25 1.51 1.37 8.46
N ALA A 26 0.57 1.93 9.23
CA ALA A 26 -0.75 1.34 9.43
C ALA A 26 -1.57 1.32 8.13
N PHE A 27 -1.57 2.43 7.38
CA PHE A 27 -2.25 2.54 6.10
C PHE A 27 -1.70 1.54 5.08
N ASN A 28 -0.37 1.38 5.01
CA ASN A 28 0.25 0.38 4.14
C ASN A 28 -0.29 -1.03 4.42
N LYS A 29 -0.48 -1.42 5.68
CA LYS A 29 -1.06 -2.73 6.03
C LYS A 29 -2.50 -2.89 5.51
N ILE A 30 -3.32 -1.84 5.59
CA ILE A 30 -4.70 -1.85 5.07
C ILE A 30 -4.68 -2.05 3.55
N VAL A 31 -3.80 -1.32 2.88
CA VAL A 31 -3.61 -1.41 1.43
C VAL A 31 -3.15 -2.80 1.01
N THR A 32 -2.10 -3.32 1.65
CA THR A 32 -1.58 -4.67 1.39
C THR A 32 -2.69 -5.71 1.58
N SER A 33 -3.45 -5.61 2.68
CA SER A 33 -4.56 -6.53 2.94
C SER A 33 -5.66 -6.46 1.87
N LEU A 34 -6.01 -5.28 1.38
CA LEU A 34 -6.98 -5.12 0.29
C LEU A 34 -6.48 -5.80 -0.98
N VAL A 35 -5.21 -5.60 -1.32
CA VAL A 35 -4.66 -6.16 -2.55
C VAL A 35 -4.54 -7.67 -2.46
N GLU A 36 -3.90 -8.19 -1.41
CA GLU A 36 -3.62 -9.61 -1.25
C GLU A 36 -4.89 -10.44 -1.02
N ASN A 37 -5.83 -9.95 -0.22
CA ASN A 37 -6.98 -10.75 0.22
C ASN A 37 -8.26 -10.51 -0.58
N ILE A 38 -8.35 -9.42 -1.35
CA ILE A 38 -9.56 -9.08 -2.12
C ILE A 38 -9.22 -8.97 -3.60
N ILE A 39 -8.27 -8.11 -3.98
CA ILE A 39 -8.01 -7.83 -5.39
C ILE A 39 -7.36 -9.03 -6.10
N MET A 40 -6.30 -9.62 -5.54
CA MET A 40 -5.61 -10.74 -6.17
C MET A 40 -6.52 -11.97 -6.34
N PRO A 41 -7.34 -12.39 -5.35
CA PRO A 41 -8.30 -13.46 -5.55
C PRO A 41 -9.34 -13.14 -6.63
N LEU A 42 -9.83 -11.90 -6.69
CA LEU A 42 -10.77 -11.48 -7.74
C LEU A 42 -10.14 -11.52 -9.13
N ILE A 43 -8.89 -11.06 -9.28
CA ILE A 43 -8.13 -11.17 -10.52
C ILE A 43 -7.92 -12.65 -10.87
N GLY A 44 -7.57 -13.48 -9.89
CA GLY A 44 -7.35 -14.90 -10.09
C GLY A 44 -8.60 -15.65 -10.56
N LEU A 45 -9.78 -15.27 -10.04
CA LEU A 45 -11.06 -15.82 -10.50
C LEU A 45 -11.39 -15.43 -11.95
N LEU A 46 -10.97 -14.25 -12.41
CA LEU A 46 -11.30 -13.73 -13.74
C LEU A 46 -10.29 -14.13 -14.82
N PHE A 47 -8.99 -14.13 -14.48
CA PHE A 47 -7.89 -14.29 -15.43
C PHE A 47 -7.12 -15.60 -15.24
N GLY A 48 -7.43 -16.39 -14.21
CA GLY A 48 -6.73 -17.63 -13.89
C GLY A 48 -5.49 -17.40 -13.02
N GLU A 49 -4.46 -18.22 -13.20
CA GLU A 49 -3.29 -18.25 -12.32
C GLU A 49 -2.52 -16.92 -12.33
N VAL A 50 -2.48 -16.20 -11.21
CA VAL A 50 -1.87 -14.85 -11.11
C VAL A 50 -0.33 -14.89 -11.08
N ASP A 51 0.26 -16.07 -10.91
CA ASP A 51 1.71 -16.32 -10.72
C ASP A 51 2.44 -16.63 -12.05
N PHE A 52 2.17 -15.85 -13.10
CA PHE A 52 2.62 -16.15 -14.48
C PHE A 52 4.13 -16.27 -14.66
N ALA A 53 4.93 -15.47 -13.94
CA ALA A 53 6.38 -15.41 -14.13
C ALA A 53 7.16 -16.20 -13.08
N LYS A 54 6.54 -16.61 -11.97
CA LYS A 54 7.23 -17.10 -10.76
C LYS A 54 8.13 -18.32 -10.98
N ASN A 55 7.75 -19.19 -11.93
CA ASN A 55 8.47 -20.43 -12.23
C ASN A 55 9.62 -20.25 -13.25
N TRP A 56 9.81 -19.04 -13.79
CA TRP A 56 10.86 -18.78 -14.76
C TRP A 56 12.22 -18.75 -14.09
N SER A 57 13.07 -19.69 -14.48
CA SER A 57 14.45 -19.75 -14.03
C SER A 57 15.37 -20.16 -15.16
N MET A 58 16.56 -19.56 -15.20
CA MET A 58 17.59 -19.85 -16.18
C MET A 58 18.92 -19.99 -15.43
N TYR A 59 19.61 -21.13 -15.61
CA TYR A 59 20.88 -21.44 -14.95
C TYR A 59 20.87 -21.19 -13.42
N GLY A 60 19.75 -21.51 -12.75
CA GLY A 60 19.59 -21.31 -11.30
C GLY A 60 19.19 -19.90 -10.87
N ILE A 61 19.16 -18.92 -11.79
CA ILE A 61 18.70 -17.56 -11.53
C ILE A 61 17.18 -17.53 -11.67
N LYS A 62 16.47 -17.28 -10.56
CA LYS A 62 15.00 -17.15 -10.50
C LYS A 62 14.53 -15.74 -10.87
N TYR A 63 14.86 -15.28 -12.07
CA TYR A 63 14.45 -13.95 -12.54
C TYR A 63 12.92 -13.81 -12.65
N GLY A 64 12.20 -14.93 -12.75
CA GLY A 64 10.76 -14.99 -12.72
C GLY A 64 10.11 -14.35 -11.49
N ILE A 65 10.69 -14.56 -10.30
CA ILE A 65 10.21 -13.93 -9.06
C ILE A 65 10.36 -12.41 -9.11
N PHE A 66 11.44 -11.92 -9.70
CA PHE A 66 11.65 -10.48 -9.84
C PHE A 66 10.63 -9.86 -10.80
N ILE A 67 10.40 -10.49 -11.96
CA ILE A 67 9.36 -10.03 -12.91
C ILE A 67 7.98 -10.08 -12.27
N GLN A 68 7.66 -11.15 -11.53
CA GLN A 68 6.42 -11.25 -10.78
C GLN A 68 6.25 -10.07 -9.81
N SER A 69 7.30 -9.71 -9.07
CA SER A 69 7.23 -8.57 -8.13
C SER A 69 6.96 -7.22 -8.82
N ILE A 70 7.41 -7.04 -10.06
CA ILE A 70 7.09 -5.84 -10.86
C ILE A 70 5.61 -5.86 -11.25
N ILE A 71 5.08 -7.01 -11.66
CA ILE A 71 3.67 -7.18 -12.01
C ILE A 71 2.79 -6.93 -10.76
N ASP A 72 3.14 -7.54 -9.63
CA ASP A 72 2.43 -7.35 -8.35
C ASP A 72 2.43 -5.88 -7.94
N PHE A 73 3.56 -5.16 -8.10
CA PHE A 73 3.64 -3.73 -7.84
C PHE A 73 2.69 -2.91 -8.73
N ILE A 74 2.60 -3.23 -10.02
CA ILE A 74 1.67 -2.57 -10.95
C ILE A 74 0.21 -2.83 -10.52
N ILE A 75 -0.11 -4.06 -10.14
CA ILE A 75 -1.45 -4.43 -9.64
C ILE A 75 -1.78 -3.66 -8.35
N ILE A 76 -0.85 -3.60 -7.40
CA ILE A 76 -1.01 -2.85 -6.14
C ILE A 76 -1.24 -1.37 -6.42
N ALA A 77 -0.44 -0.76 -7.30
CA ALA A 77 -0.59 0.65 -7.68
C ALA A 77 -1.95 0.93 -8.32
N PHE A 78 -2.40 0.06 -9.23
CA PHE A 78 -3.70 0.18 -9.87
C PHE A 78 -4.86 -0.03 -8.89
N ALA A 79 -4.76 -1.00 -8.00
CA ALA A 79 -5.73 -1.25 -6.95
C ALA A 79 -5.85 -0.06 -5.98
N LEU A 80 -4.71 0.52 -5.58
CA LEU A 80 -4.65 1.73 -4.78
C LEU A 80 -5.36 2.90 -5.45
N PHE A 81 -5.12 3.08 -6.75
CA PHE A 81 -5.78 4.13 -7.53
C PHE A 81 -7.31 3.96 -7.52
N ILE A 82 -7.81 2.74 -7.75
CA ILE A 82 -9.25 2.44 -7.67
C ILE A 82 -9.79 2.67 -6.25
N PHE A 83 -9.09 2.19 -5.23
CA PHE A 83 -9.51 2.34 -3.84
C PHE A 83 -9.63 3.82 -3.45
N VAL A 84 -8.60 4.62 -3.74
CA VAL A 84 -8.60 6.06 -3.48
C VAL A 84 -9.72 6.75 -4.27
N LYS A 85 -9.93 6.37 -5.54
CA LYS A 85 -11.01 6.92 -6.36
C LYS A 85 -12.39 6.61 -5.77
N ILE A 86 -12.63 5.37 -5.33
CA ILE A 86 -13.89 4.97 -4.68
C ILE A 86 -14.06 5.72 -3.36
N ALA A 87 -13.02 5.76 -2.53
CA ALA A 87 -13.04 6.49 -1.26
C ALA A 87 -13.39 7.96 -1.48
N ASN A 88 -12.74 8.64 -2.44
CA ASN A 88 -13.03 10.03 -2.80
C ASN A 88 -14.41 10.24 -3.45
N THR A 89 -15.00 9.19 -4.04
CA THR A 89 -16.36 9.28 -4.63
C THR A 89 -17.44 9.07 -3.56
N VAL A 90 -17.20 8.17 -2.60
CA VAL A 90 -18.13 7.84 -1.50
C VAL A 90 -18.07 8.91 -0.41
N VAL A 91 -16.87 9.41 -0.10
CA VAL A 91 -16.67 10.65 0.64
C VAL A 91 -17.02 11.77 -0.32
N LYS A 92 -18.33 11.99 -0.53
CA LYS A 92 -18.79 13.23 -1.15
C LYS A 92 -18.10 14.37 -0.39
N PRO A 93 -17.37 15.29 -1.04
CA PRO A 93 -17.17 16.57 -0.42
C PRO A 93 -18.58 17.07 -0.12
N LYS A 94 -18.95 17.14 1.16
CA LYS A 94 -20.09 17.97 1.54
C LYS A 94 -19.79 19.31 0.89
N GLU A 95 -20.72 19.76 0.06
CA GLU A 95 -20.77 21.16 -0.36
C GLU A 95 -20.43 21.98 0.88
N GLU A 96 -19.26 22.63 0.85
CA GLU A 96 -19.08 23.83 1.64
C GLU A 96 -19.97 24.86 0.95
N GLU A 97 -21.25 24.86 1.34
CA GLU A 97 -22.02 26.09 1.37
C GLU A 97 -21.39 26.98 2.46
N VAL A 98 -20.38 27.76 2.08
CA VAL A 98 -20.10 29.10 2.64
C VAL A 98 -19.56 29.99 1.54
#